data_AF-A0A211YS03-F1
#
_entry.id   AF-A0A211YS03-F1
#
_cell.length_a   1.000
_cell.length_b   1.000
_cell.length_c   1.000
_cell.angle_alpha   90.00
_cell.angle_beta   90.00
_cell.angle_gamma   90.00
#
_symmetry.space_group_name_H-M   'P 1'
#
loop_
_entity.id
_entity.type
_entity.pdbx_description
1 polymer ?
#
loop_
_entity_poly.entity_id
_entity_poly.type
_entity_poly.pdbx_seq_one_letter_code
_entity_poly.pdbx_strand_id
1 'polypeptide(L)' 'MRILPFALALGLALPVAACGGSSHTPPPGTAGATTGQELIDLDNAYRQGAITQDEYEEQREKILDK' A
#
# COMPACT_ATOMS: atom_id res chain seq x y z
N MET A 1 -25.21 8.05 -50.23
CA MET A 1 -26.18 9.10 -49.82
C MET A 1 -25.91 9.42 -48.36
N ARG A 2 -25.21 10.54 -48.12
CA ARG A 2 -24.89 11.06 -46.78
C ARG A 2 -26.18 11.66 -46.20
N ILE A 3 -26.66 11.10 -45.10
CA ILE A 3 -27.69 11.68 -44.22
C ILE A 3 -27.04 11.75 -42.83
N LEU A 4 -26.22 12.78 -42.63
CA LEU A 4 -26.51 13.99 -41.86
C LEU A 4 -26.92 13.68 -40.40
N PRO A 5 -26.10 14.10 -39.41
CA PRO A 5 -26.19 13.70 -38.02
C PRO A 5 -27.25 14.53 -37.31
N PHE A 6 -28.25 13.87 -36.73
CA PHE A 6 -29.27 14.55 -35.94
C PHE A 6 -29.40 13.85 -34.59
N ALA A 7 -28.88 14.55 -33.59
CA ALA A 7 -29.44 14.63 -32.25
C ALA A 7 -29.85 13.30 -31.59
N LEU A 8 -28.93 12.74 -30.81
CA LEU A 8 -29.34 12.15 -29.54
C LEU A 8 -28.30 12.51 -28.47
N ALA A 9 -28.34 13.78 -28.09
CA ALA A 9 -27.93 14.17 -26.75
C ALA A 9 -28.90 13.51 -25.78
N LEU A 10 -28.49 12.38 -25.18
CA LEU A 10 -29.12 11.86 -23.99
C LEU A 10 -28.01 11.37 -23.07
N GLY A 11 -27.84 12.13 -21.98
CA GLY A 11 -26.75 11.97 -21.05
C GLY A 11 -26.76 10.63 -20.35
N LEU A 12 -25.55 10.15 -20.03
CA LEU A 12 -25.35 9.37 -18.83
C LEU A 12 -24.08 9.89 -18.17
N ALA A 13 -24.29 10.78 -17.23
CA ALA A 13 -23.27 11.25 -16.32
C ALA A 13 -23.03 10.16 -15.25
N LEU A 14 -21.74 9.88 -14.99
CA LEU A 14 -21.12 9.35 -13.76
C LEU A 14 -21.34 7.84 -13.41
N PRO A 15 -20.42 7.21 -12.62
CA PRO A 15 -19.23 7.76 -11.96
C PRO A 15 -17.91 7.01 -12.24
N VAL A 16 -16.81 7.77 -12.20
CA VAL A 16 -15.48 7.30 -11.81
C VAL A 16 -15.56 6.87 -10.34
N ALA A 17 -15.55 5.57 -10.06
CA ALA A 17 -15.26 5.03 -8.73
C ALA A 17 -15.04 3.51 -8.81
N ALA A 18 -13.90 3.09 -9.35
CA ALA A 18 -13.35 1.75 -9.09
C ALA A 18 -11.89 1.89 -8.70
N CYS A 19 -11.64 2.70 -7.67
CA CYS A 19 -10.43 2.57 -6.86
C CYS A 19 -10.60 1.25 -6.08
N GLY A 20 -10.05 0.16 -6.62
CA GLY A 20 -9.94 -1.12 -5.94
C GLY A 20 -8.87 -1.05 -4.83
N GLY A 21 -9.06 -0.17 -3.86
CA GLY A 21 -8.30 -0.17 -2.62
C GLY A 21 -9.07 -1.00 -1.62
N SER A 22 -8.63 -2.23 -1.38
CA SER A 22 -9.10 -3.00 -0.24
C SER A 22 -8.64 -2.26 1.02
N SER A 23 -9.49 -1.41 1.57
CA SER A 23 -9.31 -0.80 2.89
C SER A 23 -9.55 -1.90 3.93
N HIS A 24 -8.53 -2.73 4.12
CA HIS A 24 -8.42 -3.52 5.32
C HIS A 24 -8.14 -2.53 6.45
N THR A 25 -9.20 -2.07 7.11
CA THR A 25 -9.09 -1.35 8.38
C THR A 25 -8.83 -2.41 9.45
N PRO A 26 -7.58 -2.58 9.93
CA PRO A 26 -7.35 -3.46 11.07
C PRO A 26 -8.20 -2.96 12.26
N PRO A 27 -8.69 -3.88 13.11
CA PRO A 27 -9.50 -3.50 14.26
C PRO A 27 -8.79 -2.42 15.10
N PRO A 28 -9.53 -1.47 15.69
CA PRO A 28 -8.94 -0.42 16.53
C PRO A 28 -8.18 -1.08 17.68
N GLY A 29 -6.85 -1.05 17.60
CA GLY A 29 -5.93 -1.78 18.49
C GLY A 29 -4.85 -2.62 17.79
N THR A 30 -4.93 -2.85 16.48
CA THR A 30 -3.92 -3.64 15.71
C THR A 30 -3.10 -2.76 14.76
N ALA A 31 -3.10 -1.44 14.93
CA ALA A 31 -2.32 -0.50 14.13
C ALA A 31 -0.84 -0.40 14.56
N GLY A 32 -0.29 -1.44 15.18
CA GLY A 32 1.13 -1.59 15.45
C GLY A 32 1.68 -2.71 14.57
N ALA A 33 2.78 -2.45 13.87
CA ALA A 33 3.54 -3.53 13.28
C ALA A 33 3.87 -4.54 14.40
N THR A 34 3.62 -5.83 14.15
CA THR A 34 4.06 -6.86 15.09
C THR A 34 5.59 -6.88 15.09
N THR A 35 6.21 -7.31 16.19
CA THR A 35 7.67 -7.51 16.23
C THR A 35 8.16 -8.34 15.03
N GLY A 36 7.39 -9.34 14.61
CA GLY A 36 7.70 -10.13 13.42
C GLY A 36 7.69 -9.32 12.11
N GLN A 37 6.73 -8.41 11.93
CA GLN A 37 6.68 -7.54 10.75
C GLN A 37 7.84 -6.55 10.74
N GLU A 38 8.18 -5.95 11.89
CA GLU A 38 9.33 -5.04 12.01
C GLU A 38 10.65 -5.75 11.62
N LEU A 39 10.82 -7.02 12.01
CA LEU A 39 12.00 -7.82 11.67
C LEU A 39 12.05 -8.19 10.17
N ILE A 40 10.91 -8.53 9.56
CA ILE A 40 10.83 -8.83 8.13
C ILE A 40 11.19 -7.59 7.30
N ASP A 41 10.66 -6.44 7.68
CA ASP A 41 10.92 -5.18 6.98
C ASP A 41 12.40 -4.79 7.09
N LEU A 42 13.01 -5.01 8.26
CA LEU A 42 14.43 -4.78 8.50
C LEU A 42 15.33 -5.70 7.65
N ASP A 43 15.03 -7.01 7.56
CA ASP A 43 15.75 -7.97 6.70
C ASP A 43 15.67 -7.57 5.23
N ASN A 44 14.48 -7.15 4.78
CA ASN A 44 14.29 -6.69 3.41
C ASN A 44 15.13 -5.45 3.10
N ALA A 45 15.26 -4.50 4.03
CA ALA A 45 16.09 -3.31 3.85
C ALA A 45 17.57 -3.67 3.71
N TYR A 46 18.07 -4.57 4.56
CA TYR A 46 19.45 -5.07 4.48
C TYR A 46 19.72 -5.80 3.16
N ARG A 47 18.84 -6.71 2.74
CA ARG A 47 18.99 -7.47 1.49
C ARG A 47 18.94 -6.59 0.24
N GLN A 48 18.26 -5.45 0.30
CA GLN A 48 18.24 -4.44 -0.76
C GLN A 48 19.47 -3.53 -0.75
N GLY A 49 20.35 -3.67 0.26
CA GLY A 49 21.52 -2.79 0.45
C GLY A 49 21.14 -1.37 0.88
N ALA A 50 19.93 -1.18 1.41
CA ALA A 50 19.48 0.12 1.90
C ALA A 50 20.11 0.48 3.26
N ILE A 51 20.54 -0.52 4.02
CA ILE A 51 21.27 -0.42 5.28
C ILE A 51 22.47 -1.35 5.28
N THR A 52 23.45 -1.03 6.12
CA THR A 52 24.64 -1.85 6.36
C THR A 52 24.35 -3.00 7.33
N GLN A 53 25.29 -3.95 7.44
CA GLN A 53 25.19 -5.05 8.39
C GLN A 53 25.13 -4.55 9.84
N ASP A 54 25.96 -3.57 10.18
CA ASP A 54 26.01 -3.01 11.55
C ASP A 54 24.68 -2.36 11.93
N GLU A 55 24.08 -1.57 11.03
CA GLU A 55 22.76 -0.96 11.22
C GLU A 55 21.64 -2.01 11.33
N TYR A 56 21.73 -3.10 10.57
CA TYR A 56 20.80 -4.21 10.66
C TYR A 56 20.86 -4.88 12.05
N GLU A 57 22.06 -5.18 12.55
CA GLU A 57 22.24 -5.85 13.83
C GLU A 57 21.76 -4.98 15.00
N GLU A 58 22.15 -3.70 15.02
CA GLU A 58 21.72 -2.75 16.05
C GLU A 58 20.19 -2.59 16.08
N GLN A 59 19.57 -2.47 14.91
CA GLN A 59 18.13 -2.27 14.82
C GLN A 59 17.35 -3.54 15.17
N ARG A 60 17.90 -4.71 14.85
CA ARG A 60 17.30 -6.01 15.19
C ARG A 60 17.28 -6.23 16.70
N GLU A 61 18.35 -5.89 17.40
CA GLU A 61 18.42 -5.97 18.87
C GLU A 61 17.36 -5.07 19.52
N LYS A 62 17.27 -3.80 19.08
CA LYS A 62 16.25 -2.86 19.58
C LYS A 62 14.82 -3.34 19.39
N ILE A 63 14.53 -4.05 18.30
CA ILE A 63 13.18 -4.59 18.01
C ILE A 63 12.87 -5.77 18.95
N LEU A 64 13.86 -6.60 19.27
CA LEU A 64 13.69 -7.78 20.13
C LEU A 64 13.63 -7.45 21.62
N ASP A 65 14.24 -6.34 22.03
CA ASP A 65 14.30 -5.90 23.43
C ASP A 65 13.11 -5.01 23.86
N LYS A 66 12.18 -4.71 22.93
CA LYS A 66 10.90 -4.04 23.23
C LYS A 66 9.98 -4.90 24.09
#